data_AF-A0A535EZH9-F1
#
_entry.id   AF-A0A535EZH9-F1
#
_cell.length_a   1.000
_cell.length_b   1.000
_cell.length_c   1.000
_cell.angle_alpha   90.00
_cell.angle_beta   90.00
_cell.angle_gamma   90.00
#
_symmetry.space_group_name_H-M   'P 1'
#
loop_
_entity.id
_entity.type
_entity.pdbx_description
1 polymer ?
#
loop_
_entity_poly.entity_id
_entity_poly.type
_entity_poly.pdbx_seq_one_letter_code
_entity_poly.pdbx_strand_id
1 'polypeptide(L)'
;MGRFATIFYWTPPHFWALSLLIQKDYEKAHIPMLPVVMGEAETRRQILLYSLLLLAIQIVLGGLTVLWKLPPQIITAHLGTALAIFAIVITIAVLSGKPRPAKEHPAKTRKFAQLAITNTLLVYILMLLGSYVTGSGAALACPGWPLCTPASWAVSNHLADINILHRVYAVFVGLVTLWTVISALRRWRVARGQAIVALVGGVLFVYQA
;
A
#
# COMPACT_ATOMS: atom_id res chain seq x y z
N MET A 1 -11.31 23.91 -17.43
CA MET A 1 -12.09 22.66 -17.27
C MET A 1 -11.46 21.60 -16.33
N GLY A 2 -10.13 21.40 -16.30
CA GLY A 2 -9.54 20.25 -15.59
C GLY A 2 -9.79 20.11 -14.07
N ARG A 3 -9.93 21.22 -13.33
CA ARG A 3 -10.09 21.18 -11.85
C ARG A 3 -11.49 20.78 -11.38
N PHE A 4 -12.52 21.01 -12.20
CA PHE A 4 -13.91 20.66 -11.87
C PHE A 4 -14.19 19.16 -12.03
N ALA A 5 -13.59 18.54 -13.06
CA ALA A 5 -13.71 17.11 -13.31
C ALA A 5 -13.07 16.28 -12.18
N THR A 6 -11.98 16.78 -11.59
CA THR A 6 -11.34 16.13 -10.44
C THR A 6 -12.33 16.03 -9.28
N ILE A 7 -12.97 17.15 -8.89
CA ILE A 7 -13.95 17.21 -7.80
C ILE A 7 -15.04 16.17 -8.02
N PHE A 8 -15.70 16.16 -9.18
CA PHE A 8 -16.77 15.19 -9.46
C PHE A 8 -16.32 13.72 -9.41
N TYR A 9 -15.04 13.44 -9.64
CA TYR A 9 -14.52 12.09 -9.71
C TYR A 9 -14.13 11.52 -8.33
N TRP A 10 -13.58 12.34 -7.43
CA TRP A 10 -13.15 11.88 -6.10
C TRP A 10 -14.21 12.07 -5.00
N THR A 11 -15.15 12.99 -5.20
CA THR A 11 -16.18 13.37 -4.20
C THR A 11 -17.24 12.29 -3.94
N PRO A 12 -17.74 11.52 -4.93
CA PRO A 12 -18.82 10.56 -4.74
C PRO A 12 -18.55 9.48 -3.67
N PRO A 13 -17.42 8.74 -3.67
CA PRO A 13 -17.18 7.72 -2.65
C PRO A 13 -17.09 8.30 -1.23
N HIS A 14 -16.61 9.54 -1.07
CA HIS A 14 -16.53 10.20 0.22
C HIS A 14 -17.90 10.64 0.74
N PHE A 15 -18.70 11.28 -0.13
CA PHE A 15 -20.07 11.68 0.20
C PHE A 15 -20.98 10.50 0.47
N TRP A 16 -20.86 9.42 -0.31
CA TRP A 16 -21.65 8.21 -0.08
C TRP A 16 -21.29 7.54 1.23
N ALA A 17 -20.00 7.50 1.60
CA ALA A 17 -19.57 7.00 2.90
C ALA A 17 -20.14 7.81 4.07
N LEU A 18 -20.15 9.14 3.98
CA LEU A 18 -20.80 10.01 4.97
C LEU A 18 -22.31 9.79 5.01
N SER A 19 -22.94 9.66 3.85
CA SER A 19 -24.40 9.45 3.77
C SER A 19 -24.88 8.14 4.37
N LEU A 20 -24.00 7.13 4.52
CA LEU A 20 -24.31 5.91 5.27
C LEU A 20 -24.42 6.16 6.78
N LEU A 21 -23.68 7.14 7.34
CA LEU A 21 -23.71 7.45 8.77
C LEU A 21 -24.93 8.28 9.18
N ILE A 22 -25.39 9.17 8.29
CA ILE A 22 -26.52 10.10 8.50
C ILE A 22 -27.74 9.76 7.62
N GLN A 23 -27.85 8.50 7.20
CA GLN A 23 -28.91 8.04 6.29
C GLN A 23 -30.32 8.36 6.80
N LYS A 24 -30.55 8.17 8.11
CA LYS A 24 -31.87 8.39 8.74
C LYS A 24 -32.32 9.84 8.67
N ASP A 25 -31.38 10.79 8.77
CA ASP A 25 -31.69 12.21 8.68
C ASP A 25 -32.03 12.61 7.25
N TYR A 26 -31.33 12.04 6.26
CA TYR A 26 -31.65 12.23 4.84
C TYR A 26 -33.02 11.65 4.48
N GLU A 27 -33.36 10.47 5.00
CA GLU A 27 -34.67 9.86 4.82
C GLU A 27 -35.78 10.73 5.42
N LYS A 28 -35.59 11.22 6.66
CA LYS A 28 -36.54 12.12 7.33
C LYS A 28 -36.71 13.44 6.57
N ALA A 29 -35.62 13.97 6.01
CA ALA A 29 -35.63 15.19 5.21
C ALA A 29 -36.09 14.96 3.75
N HIS A 30 -36.46 13.74 3.36
CA HIS A 30 -36.86 13.38 2.00
C HIS A 30 -35.80 13.72 0.93
N ILE A 31 -34.52 13.66 1.28
CA ILE A 31 -33.40 13.92 0.36
C ILE A 31 -32.96 12.58 -0.26
N PRO A 32 -33.05 12.42 -1.59
CA PRO A 32 -32.73 11.17 -2.27
C PRO A 32 -31.21 10.95 -2.38
N MET A 33 -30.60 10.49 -1.29
CA MET A 33 -29.20 10.03 -1.28
C MET A 33 -29.11 8.55 -1.66
N LEU A 34 -27.98 8.12 -2.24
CA LEU A 34 -27.76 6.74 -2.69
C LEU A 34 -28.16 5.65 -1.66
N PRO A 35 -27.80 5.75 -0.36
CA PRO A 35 -28.24 4.75 0.62
C PRO A 35 -29.74 4.78 0.93
N VAL A 36 -30.41 5.92 0.77
CA VAL A 36 -31.87 6.05 0.96
C VAL A 36 -32.62 5.40 -0.21
N VAL A 37 -32.11 5.55 -1.44
CA VAL A 37 -32.78 5.04 -2.65
C VAL A 37 -32.44 3.57 -2.95
N MET A 38 -31.15 3.21 -2.88
CA MET A 38 -30.63 1.89 -3.30
C MET A 38 -30.24 0.99 -2.13
N GLY A 39 -30.31 1.49 -0.90
CA GLY A 39 -29.95 0.77 0.31
C GLY A 39 -28.45 0.79 0.63
N GLU A 40 -28.12 0.41 1.87
CA GLU A 40 -26.74 0.41 2.37
C GLU A 40 -25.82 -0.53 1.60
N ALA A 41 -26.32 -1.72 1.23
CA ALA A 41 -25.50 -2.75 0.61
C ALA A 41 -24.98 -2.33 -0.78
N GLU A 42 -25.86 -1.77 -1.61
CA GLU A 42 -25.49 -1.28 -2.94
C GLU A 42 -24.61 -0.01 -2.82
N THR A 43 -24.91 0.88 -1.88
CA THR A 43 -24.06 2.05 -1.61
C THR A 43 -22.64 1.66 -1.24
N ARG A 44 -22.45 0.66 -0.37
CA ARG A 44 -21.13 0.13 -0.03
C ARG A 44 -20.43 -0.49 -1.23
N ARG A 45 -21.16 -1.23 -2.07
CA ARG A 45 -20.62 -1.82 -3.31
C ARG A 45 -20.13 -0.73 -4.28
N GLN A 46 -20.92 0.33 -4.47
CA GLN A 46 -20.54 1.47 -5.31
C GLN A 46 -19.30 2.19 -4.76
N ILE A 47 -19.22 2.43 -3.45
CA ILE A 47 -18.03 3.01 -2.81
C ILE A 47 -16.79 2.16 -3.10
N LEU A 48 -16.89 0.83 -2.98
CA LEU A 48 -15.78 -0.09 -3.26
C LEU A 48 -15.37 -0.04 -4.74
N LEU A 49 -16.33 -0.10 -5.67
CA LEU A 49 -16.05 -0.05 -7.11
C LEU A 49 -15.37 1.27 -7.52
N TYR A 50 -15.89 2.41 -7.05
CA TYR A 50 -15.30 3.71 -7.35
C TYR A 50 -13.90 3.88 -6.75
N SER A 51 -13.68 3.35 -5.54
CA SER A 51 -12.37 3.38 -4.90
C SER A 51 -11.33 2.54 -5.67
N LEU A 52 -11.73 1.37 -6.18
CA LEU A 52 -10.86 0.54 -7.04
C LEU A 52 -10.56 1.21 -8.38
N LEU A 53 -11.55 1.88 -8.98
CA LEU A 53 -11.36 2.63 -10.22
C LEU A 53 -10.39 3.81 -10.03
N LEU A 54 -10.56 4.59 -8.96
CA LEU A 54 -9.64 5.67 -8.58
C LEU A 54 -8.20 5.16 -8.37
N LEU A 55 -8.06 4.00 -7.71
CA LEU A 55 -6.76 3.34 -7.54
C LEU A 55 -6.12 2.98 -8.88
N ALA A 56 -6.89 2.40 -9.81
CA ALA A 56 -6.38 2.06 -11.14
C ALA A 56 -5.89 3.30 -11.90
N ILE A 57 -6.63 4.41 -11.83
CA ILE A 57 -6.20 5.68 -12.44
C ILE A 57 -4.90 6.18 -11.80
N GLN A 58 -4.78 6.12 -10.48
CA GLN A 58 -3.55 6.54 -9.78
C GLN A 58 -2.34 5.70 -10.21
N ILE A 59 -2.51 4.39 -10.38
CA ILE A 59 -1.46 3.50 -10.88
C ILE A 59 -1.04 3.90 -12.30
N VAL A 60 -2.00 4.18 -13.19
CA VAL A 60 -1.72 4.59 -14.57
C VAL A 60 -0.98 5.93 -14.61
N LEU A 61 -1.45 6.93 -13.84
CA LEU A 61 -0.78 8.23 -13.76
C LEU A 61 0.62 8.12 -13.15
N GLY A 62 0.79 7.26 -12.14
CA GLY A 62 2.09 6.89 -11.60
C GLY A 62 3.01 6.28 -12.67
N GLY A 63 2.50 5.34 -13.47
CA GLY A 63 3.25 4.77 -14.59
C GLY A 63 3.65 5.82 -15.64
N LEU A 64 2.73 6.71 -16.00
CA LEU A 64 3.00 7.80 -16.95
C LEU A 64 4.08 8.77 -16.44
N THR A 65 4.10 9.09 -15.16
CA THR A 65 5.16 9.96 -14.59
C THR A 65 6.56 9.34 -14.67
N VAL A 66 6.67 8.01 -14.55
CA VAL A 66 7.94 7.28 -14.77
C VAL A 66 8.35 7.32 -16.24
N LEU A 67 7.41 7.07 -17.15
CA LEU A 67 7.68 7.09 -18.60
C LEU A 67 8.13 8.47 -19.09
N TRP A 68 7.65 9.55 -18.47
CA TRP A 68 7.92 10.93 -18.86
C TRP A 68 9.16 11.53 -18.17
N LYS A 69 9.99 10.69 -17.51
CA LYS A 69 11.27 11.07 -16.88
C LYS A 69 11.20 12.32 -16.00
N LEU A 70 10.17 12.41 -15.14
CA LEU A 70 10.11 13.45 -14.12
C LEU A 70 11.26 13.31 -13.10
N PRO A 71 11.57 14.37 -12.33
CA PRO A 71 12.58 14.30 -11.28
C PRO A 71 12.29 13.14 -10.31
N PRO A 72 13.29 12.33 -9.94
CA PRO A 72 13.09 11.11 -9.14
C PRO A 72 12.45 11.39 -7.77
N GLN A 73 12.65 12.60 -7.22
CA GLN A 73 12.04 13.06 -5.98
C GLN A 73 10.52 13.14 -6.09
N ILE A 74 10.00 13.67 -7.20
CA ILE A 74 8.56 13.82 -7.43
C ILE A 74 7.91 12.46 -7.62
N ILE A 75 8.54 11.58 -8.40
CA ILE A 75 8.08 10.20 -8.62
C ILE A 75 8.02 9.44 -7.30
N THR A 76 9.09 9.53 -6.50
CA THR A 76 9.20 8.83 -5.21
C THR A 76 8.20 9.39 -4.19
N ALA A 77 7.99 10.71 -4.14
CA ALA A 77 6.99 11.33 -3.28
C ALA A 77 5.56 10.93 -3.68
N HIS A 78 5.27 10.87 -4.98
CA HIS A 78 3.97 10.41 -5.48
C HIS A 78 3.72 8.95 -5.10
N LEU A 79 4.69 8.06 -5.33
CA LEU A 79 4.58 6.66 -4.94
C LEU A 79 4.38 6.50 -3.42
N GLY A 80 5.16 7.23 -2.62
CA GLY A 80 5.06 7.18 -1.16
C GLY A 80 3.69 7.61 -0.64
N THR A 81 3.18 8.74 -1.13
CA THR A 81 1.85 9.23 -0.75
C THR A 81 0.74 8.27 -1.20
N ALA A 82 0.83 7.70 -2.40
CA ALA A 82 -0.14 6.71 -2.87
C ALA A 82 -0.16 5.44 -2.00
N LEU A 83 1.02 4.89 -1.68
CA LEU A 83 1.15 3.70 -0.83
C LEU A 83 0.66 3.96 0.61
N ALA A 84 0.95 5.14 1.17
CA ALA A 84 0.49 5.51 2.51
C ALA A 84 -1.04 5.62 2.60
N ILE A 85 -1.66 6.31 1.63
CA ILE A 85 -3.13 6.42 1.57
C ILE A 85 -3.77 5.04 1.42
N PHE A 86 -3.23 4.19 0.54
CA PHE A 86 -3.71 2.83 0.35
C PHE A 86 -3.64 2.00 1.64
N ALA A 87 -2.51 2.04 2.35
CA ALA A 87 -2.34 1.35 3.62
C ALA A 87 -3.33 1.83 4.70
N ILE A 88 -3.58 3.14 4.77
CA ILE A 88 -4.55 3.73 5.70
C ILE A 88 -5.97 3.25 5.38
N VAL A 89 -6.38 3.29 4.11
CA VAL A 89 -7.71 2.84 3.68
C VAL A 89 -7.92 1.36 3.98
N ILE A 90 -6.93 0.50 3.68
CA ILE A 90 -7.01 -0.93 4.01
C ILE A 90 -7.12 -1.13 5.53
N THR A 91 -6.33 -0.39 6.31
CA THR A 91 -6.36 -0.50 7.77
C THR A 91 -7.74 -0.12 8.32
N ILE A 92 -8.30 1.01 7.88
CA ILE A 92 -9.65 1.44 8.27
C ILE A 92 -10.70 0.42 7.84
N ALA A 93 -10.60 -0.13 6.62
CA ALA A 93 -11.53 -1.14 6.13
C ALA A 93 -11.49 -2.42 6.96
N VAL A 94 -10.30 -2.89 7.34
CA VAL A 94 -10.12 -4.06 8.20
C VAL A 94 -10.63 -3.80 9.62
N LEU A 95 -10.34 -2.63 10.19
CA LEU A 95 -10.77 -2.26 11.55
C LEU A 95 -12.29 -2.00 11.64
N SER A 96 -12.92 -1.58 10.56
CA SER A 96 -14.39 -1.39 10.48
C SER A 96 -15.16 -2.71 10.35
N GLY A 97 -14.45 -3.82 10.11
CA GLY A 97 -15.05 -5.15 10.11
C GLY A 97 -15.47 -5.60 11.51
N LYS A 98 -16.52 -6.45 11.60
CA LYS A 98 -16.95 -7.03 12.88
C LYS A 98 -15.77 -7.81 13.50
N PRO A 99 -15.33 -7.48 14.73
CA PRO A 99 -14.22 -8.19 15.36
C PRO A 99 -14.60 -9.66 15.54
N ARG A 100 -13.81 -10.56 14.94
CA ARG A 100 -13.96 -12.00 15.20
C ARG A 100 -13.42 -12.29 16.60
N PRO A 101 -14.13 -13.06 17.44
CA PRO A 101 -13.62 -13.43 18.75
C PRO A 101 -12.28 -14.16 18.60
N ALA A 102 -11.24 -13.58 19.19
CA ALA A 102 -9.88 -14.10 19.12
C ALA A 102 -9.76 -15.36 19.99
N LYS A 103 -9.32 -16.47 19.39
CA LYS A 103 -9.01 -17.72 20.12
C LYS A 103 -7.63 -17.71 20.77
N GLU A 104 -6.81 -16.68 20.52
CA GLU A 104 -5.41 -16.60 20.94
C GLU A 104 -5.22 -15.62 22.11
N HIS A 105 -4.22 -15.90 22.96
CA HIS A 105 -3.89 -15.05 24.12
C HIS A 105 -3.51 -13.62 23.68
N PRO A 106 -4.06 -12.57 24.30
CA PRO A 106 -3.92 -11.18 23.83
C PRO A 106 -2.47 -10.71 23.71
N ALA A 107 -1.59 -11.15 24.62
CA ALA A 107 -0.16 -10.85 24.57
C ALA A 107 0.54 -11.40 23.31
N LYS A 108 0.16 -12.60 22.85
CA LYS A 108 0.71 -13.19 21.62
C LYS A 108 0.20 -12.47 20.37
N THR A 109 -1.05 -12.02 20.39
CA THR A 109 -1.66 -11.21 19.33
C THR A 109 -0.97 -9.86 19.19
N ARG A 110 -0.72 -9.15 20.30
CA ARG A 110 -0.03 -7.84 20.30
C ARG A 110 1.38 -7.93 19.74
N LYS A 111 2.17 -8.93 20.14
CA LYS A 111 3.53 -9.14 19.60
C LYS A 111 3.53 -9.39 18.10
N PHE A 112 2.56 -10.16 17.60
CA PHE A 112 2.43 -10.40 16.16
C PHE A 112 1.98 -9.16 15.40
N ALA A 113 1.03 -8.39 15.96
CA ALA A 113 0.62 -7.12 15.38
C ALA A 113 1.80 -6.13 15.30
N GLN A 114 2.62 -6.03 16.35
CA GLN A 114 3.85 -5.22 16.32
C GLN A 114 4.81 -5.67 15.23
N LEU A 115 5.05 -6.99 15.11
CA LEU A 115 5.90 -7.55 14.05
C LEU A 115 5.36 -7.19 12.65
N ALA A 116 4.05 -7.35 12.42
CA ALA A 116 3.43 -7.05 11.14
C ALA A 116 3.48 -5.54 10.80
N ILE A 117 3.26 -4.67 11.78
CA ILE A 117 3.37 -3.20 11.61
C ILE A 117 4.81 -2.82 11.28
N THR A 118 5.79 -3.31 12.05
CA THR A 118 7.21 -3.07 11.78
C THR A 118 7.60 -3.56 10.39
N ASN A 119 7.18 -4.77 10.00
CA ASN A 119 7.47 -5.29 8.67
C ASN A 119 6.87 -4.42 7.55
N THR A 120 5.65 -3.91 7.75
CA THR A 120 4.99 -3.03 6.78
C THR A 120 5.76 -1.72 6.61
N LEU A 121 6.24 -1.12 7.71
CA LEU A 121 7.04 0.10 7.66
C LEU A 121 8.38 -0.11 6.95
N LEU A 122 9.04 -1.24 7.21
CA LEU A 122 10.29 -1.61 6.55
C LEU A 122 10.11 -1.81 5.04
N VAL A 123 9.07 -2.54 4.62
CA VAL A 123 8.74 -2.72 3.20
C VAL A 123 8.41 -1.38 2.54
N TYR A 124 7.68 -0.49 3.23
CA TYR A 124 7.37 0.84 2.70
C TYR A 124 8.65 1.66 2.42
N ILE A 125 9.60 1.68 3.36
CA ILE A 125 10.89 2.34 3.15
C ILE A 125 11.67 1.69 1.99
N LEU A 126 11.64 0.36 1.89
CA LEU A 126 12.29 -0.37 0.79
C LEU A 126 11.73 0.04 -0.58
N MET A 127 10.40 0.21 -0.69
CA MET A 127 9.76 0.65 -1.94
C MET A 127 10.17 2.07 -2.34
N LEU A 128 10.26 3.00 -1.38
CA LEU A 128 10.73 4.37 -1.65
C LEU A 128 12.17 4.37 -2.15
N LEU A 129 13.02 3.59 -1.49
CA LEU A 129 14.41 3.46 -1.83
C LEU A 129 14.60 2.83 -3.22
N GLY A 130 13.82 1.80 -3.56
CA GLY A 130 13.82 1.17 -4.89
C GLY A 130 13.37 2.13 -5.99
N SER A 131 12.30 2.91 -5.76
CA SER A 131 11.85 3.97 -6.68
C SER A 131 12.96 4.99 -6.94
N TYR A 132 13.64 5.43 -5.89
CA TYR A 132 14.75 6.39 -6.00
C TYR A 132 15.95 5.81 -6.77
N VAL A 133 16.31 4.55 -6.53
CA VAL A 133 17.40 3.85 -7.24
C VAL A 133 17.15 3.79 -8.75
N THR A 134 15.92 3.47 -9.16
CA THR A 134 15.53 3.42 -10.57
C THR A 134 15.51 4.81 -11.19
N GLY A 135 14.95 5.80 -10.51
CA GLY A 135 14.82 7.17 -11.02
C GLY A 135 16.13 7.96 -11.09
N SER A 136 17.13 7.61 -10.26
CA SER A 136 18.44 8.27 -10.22
C SER A 136 19.48 7.65 -11.16
N GLY A 137 19.17 6.53 -11.82
CA GLY A 137 20.14 5.76 -12.61
C GLY A 137 21.12 4.93 -11.78
N ALA A 138 21.00 4.94 -10.44
CA ALA A 138 21.83 4.13 -9.54
C ALA A 138 21.68 2.62 -9.79
N ALA A 139 20.56 2.17 -10.34
CA ALA A 139 20.37 0.77 -10.75
C ALA A 139 21.50 0.26 -11.67
N LEU A 140 22.02 1.10 -12.56
CA LEU A 140 23.07 0.76 -13.53
C LEU A 140 24.49 0.90 -12.97
N ALA A 141 24.65 1.48 -11.77
CA ALA A 141 25.95 1.69 -11.14
C ALA A 141 26.63 0.38 -10.69
N CYS A 142 25.83 -0.65 -10.38
CA CYS A 142 26.27 -1.97 -9.92
C CYS A 142 25.62 -3.07 -10.79
N PRO A 143 26.18 -3.40 -11.98
CA PRO A 143 25.61 -4.41 -12.86
C PRO A 143 25.78 -5.86 -12.32
N GLY A 144 26.78 -6.10 -11.46
CA GLY A 144 27.00 -7.40 -10.82
C GLY A 144 25.99 -7.69 -9.70
N TRP A 145 25.59 -8.95 -9.56
CA TRP A 145 24.83 -9.48 -8.42
C TRP A 145 25.49 -10.79 -7.96
N PRO A 146 25.77 -11.00 -6.65
CA PRO A 146 25.47 -10.14 -5.50
C PRO A 146 26.57 -9.08 -5.19
N LEU A 147 27.79 -9.27 -5.70
CA LEU A 147 28.92 -8.35 -5.51
C LEU A 147 28.80 -7.15 -6.47
N CYS A 148 28.80 -5.92 -5.93
CA CYS A 148 28.86 -4.72 -6.76
C CYS A 148 30.30 -4.50 -7.24
N THR A 149 30.50 -4.53 -8.55
CA THR A 149 31.66 -3.96 -9.21
C THR A 149 31.28 -2.56 -9.69
N PRO A 150 31.57 -1.50 -8.91
CA PRO A 150 31.12 -0.16 -9.26
C PRO A 150 31.79 0.28 -10.56
N ALA A 151 30.99 0.79 -11.50
CA ALA A 151 31.55 1.42 -12.69
C ALA A 151 32.36 2.66 -12.30
N SER A 152 33.46 2.94 -13.01
CA SER A 152 34.39 4.05 -12.68
C SER A 152 33.71 5.42 -12.60
N TRP A 153 32.67 5.66 -13.40
CA TRP A 153 31.87 6.89 -13.40
C TRP A 153 30.86 6.98 -12.23
N ALA A 154 30.58 5.86 -11.56
CA ALA A 154 29.61 5.75 -10.47
C ALA A 154 30.23 6.02 -9.08
N VAL A 155 31.56 5.86 -8.95
CA VAL A 155 32.30 6.11 -7.71
C VAL A 155 32.35 7.60 -7.37
N SER A 156 32.41 8.48 -8.38
CA SER A 156 32.46 9.94 -8.20
C SER A 156 31.11 10.57 -7.84
N ASN A 157 30.00 9.84 -7.97
CA ASN A 157 28.64 10.38 -7.84
C ASN A 157 27.80 9.73 -6.72
N HIS A 158 28.41 8.93 -5.83
CA HIS A 158 27.71 8.18 -4.76
C HIS A 158 26.56 7.25 -5.22
N LEU A 159 26.43 7.00 -6.53
CA LEU A 159 25.36 6.19 -7.11
C LEU A 159 25.52 4.71 -6.75
N ALA A 160 26.76 4.24 -6.60
CA ALA A 160 27.06 2.89 -6.13
C ALA A 160 26.61 2.67 -4.68
N ASP A 161 26.83 3.66 -3.81
CA ASP A 161 26.44 3.62 -2.39
C ASP A 161 24.92 3.47 -2.24
N ILE A 162 24.15 4.23 -3.04
CA ILE A 162 22.69 4.18 -3.05
C ILE A 162 22.17 2.79 -3.44
N ASN A 163 22.74 2.17 -4.49
CA ASN A 163 22.33 0.84 -4.95
C ASN A 163 22.72 -0.26 -3.94
N ILE A 164 23.93 -0.20 -3.37
CA ILE A 164 24.35 -1.12 -2.30
C ILE A 164 23.45 -0.99 -1.07
N LEU A 165 23.15 0.23 -0.64
CA LEU A 165 22.26 0.48 0.49
C LEU A 165 20.87 -0.11 0.25
N HIS A 166 20.32 0.03 -0.96
CA HIS A 166 19.06 -0.63 -1.35
C HIS A 166 19.13 -2.16 -1.26
N ARG A 167 20.20 -2.78 -1.77
CA ARG A 167 20.37 -4.25 -1.75
C ARG A 167 20.49 -4.81 -0.35
N VAL A 168 21.33 -4.20 0.49
CA VAL A 168 21.49 -4.60 1.90
C VAL A 168 20.18 -4.47 2.64
N TYR A 169 19.45 -3.36 2.40
CA TYR A 169 18.14 -3.15 2.99
C TYR A 169 17.12 -4.18 2.50
N ALA A 170 17.10 -4.51 1.20
CA ALA A 170 16.20 -5.51 0.63
C ALA A 170 16.41 -6.90 1.26
N VAL A 171 17.65 -7.33 1.46
CA VAL A 171 17.97 -8.61 2.13
C VAL A 171 17.47 -8.60 3.58
N PHE A 172 17.75 -7.52 4.32
CA PHE A 172 17.27 -7.38 5.71
C PHE A 172 15.74 -7.46 5.80
N VAL A 173 15.03 -6.67 4.98
CA VAL A 173 13.55 -6.65 4.95
C VAL A 173 12.98 -7.99 4.48
N GLY A 174 13.62 -8.66 3.51
CA GLY A 174 13.24 -9.99 3.06
C GLY A 174 13.29 -11.03 4.17
N LEU A 175 14.32 -11.02 5.00
CA LEU A 175 14.44 -11.91 6.17
C LEU A 175 13.34 -11.63 7.22
N VAL A 176 13.04 -10.36 7.51
CA VAL A 176 11.97 -9.98 8.44
C VAL A 176 10.59 -10.37 7.89
N THR A 177 10.38 -10.21 6.58
CA THR A 177 9.13 -10.62 5.91
C THR A 177 8.97 -12.13 5.96
N LEU A 178 10.01 -12.90 5.64
CA LEU A 178 10.01 -14.35 5.75
C LEU A 178 9.67 -14.81 7.18
N TRP A 179 10.29 -14.19 8.18
CA TRP A 179 9.99 -14.45 9.59
C TRP A 179 8.53 -14.15 9.95
N THR A 180 7.98 -13.05 9.44
CA THR A 180 6.58 -12.65 9.63
C THR A 180 5.63 -13.67 9.01
N VAL A 181 5.93 -14.14 7.80
CA VAL A 181 5.15 -15.18 7.10
C VAL A 181 5.21 -16.50 7.87
N ILE A 182 6.40 -16.97 8.26
CA ILE A 182 6.56 -18.20 9.06
C ILE A 182 5.77 -18.09 10.37
N SER A 183 5.85 -16.94 11.05
CA SER A 183 5.11 -16.68 12.29
C SER A 183 3.59 -16.72 12.07
N ALA A 184 3.10 -16.20 10.94
CA ALA A 184 1.69 -16.25 10.56
C ALA A 184 1.24 -17.68 10.20
N LEU A 185 2.04 -18.43 9.43
CA LEU A 185 1.76 -19.80 9.04
C LEU A 185 1.72 -20.75 10.25
N ARG A 186 2.62 -20.57 11.23
CA ARG A 186 2.57 -21.31 12.51
C ARG A 186 1.28 -21.06 13.29
N ARG A 187 0.61 -19.93 13.05
CA ARG A 187 -0.69 -19.56 13.65
C ARG A 187 -1.89 -19.89 12.76
N TRP A 188 -1.69 -20.51 11.59
CA TRP A 188 -2.75 -20.83 10.61
C TRP A 188 -3.92 -21.61 11.22
N ARG A 189 -3.64 -22.54 12.14
CA ARG A 189 -4.67 -23.35 12.82
C ARG A 189 -5.56 -22.54 13.77
N VAL A 190 -5.08 -21.40 14.28
CA VAL A 190 -5.79 -20.56 15.27
C VAL A 190 -6.41 -19.32 14.61
N ALA A 191 -5.77 -18.77 13.56
CA ALA A 191 -6.18 -17.53 12.91
C ALA A 191 -5.97 -17.56 11.38
N ARG A 192 -6.75 -18.41 10.67
CA ARG A 192 -6.68 -18.60 9.20
C ARG A 192 -6.62 -17.29 8.39
N GLY A 193 -7.35 -16.25 8.79
CA GLY A 193 -7.36 -14.97 8.09
C GLY A 193 -6.02 -14.23 8.11
N GLN A 194 -5.26 -14.31 9.20
CA GLN A 194 -3.95 -13.65 9.32
C GLN A 194 -2.91 -14.29 8.40
N ALA A 195 -3.00 -15.61 8.25
CA ALA A 195 -2.04 -16.35 7.46
C ALA A 195 -2.29 -16.24 5.95
N ILE A 196 -3.54 -16.03 5.52
CA ILE A 196 -3.87 -15.66 4.12
C ILE A 196 -3.27 -14.30 3.76
N VAL A 197 -3.45 -13.28 4.61
CA VAL A 197 -2.89 -11.93 4.36
C VAL A 197 -1.37 -11.96 4.29
N ALA A 198 -0.71 -12.72 5.18
CA ALA A 198 0.74 -12.86 5.18
C ALA A 198 1.25 -13.58 3.91
N LEU A 199 0.56 -14.62 3.43
CA LEU A 199 0.92 -15.33 2.20
C LEU A 199 0.81 -14.43 0.97
N VAL A 200 -0.28 -13.67 0.85
CA VAL A 200 -0.46 -12.70 -0.24
C VAL A 200 0.64 -11.65 -0.20
N GLY A 201 0.98 -11.11 0.99
CA GLY A 201 2.07 -10.16 1.15
C GLY A 201 3.44 -10.73 0.74
N GLY A 202 3.74 -11.99 1.11
CA GLY A 202 4.98 -12.66 0.74
C GLY A 202 5.11 -12.90 -0.77
N VAL A 203 4.03 -13.32 -1.43
CA VAL A 203 4.02 -13.50 -2.90
C VAL A 203 4.21 -12.18 -3.62
N LEU A 204 3.51 -11.12 -3.19
CA LEU A 204 3.67 -9.79 -3.77
C LEU A 204 5.09 -9.23 -3.59
N PHE A 205 5.77 -9.54 -2.48
CA PHE A 205 7.16 -9.13 -2.27
C PHE A 205 8.11 -9.75 -3.31
N VAL A 206 7.95 -11.04 -3.60
CA VAL A 206 8.78 -11.75 -4.61
C VAL A 206 8.56 -11.18 -6.01
N TYR A 207 7.34 -10.73 -6.34
CA TYR A 207 7.05 -10.10 -7.62
C TYR A 207 7.57 -8.65 -7.74
N GLN A 208 7.95 -8.01 -6.63
CA GLN A 208 8.41 -6.62 -6.59
C GLN A 208 9.93 -6.48 -6.41
N ALA A 209 10.63 -7.59 -6.14
CA ALA A 209 12.08 -7.67 -5.99
C ALA A 209 12.75 -8.11 -7.30
#